data_AF-A0A8J4Y5A6-F1
#
_entry.id   AF-A0A8J4Y5A6-F1
#
_cell.length_a   1.000
_cell.length_b   1.000
_cell.length_c   1.000
_cell.angle_alpha   90.00
_cell.angle_beta   90.00
_cell.angle_gamma   90.00
#
_symmetry.space_group_name_H-M   'P 1'
#
loop_
_entity.id
_entity.type
_entity.pdbx_description
1 polymer ?
#
loop_
_entity_poly.entity_id
_entity_poly.type
_entity_poly.pdbx_seq_one_letter_code
_entity_poly.pdbx_strand_id
1 'polypeptide(L)'
;MLYTDTNSKGAGVDDEDGEGAWVRPPPPPVAPKQQSLIFQQIEIDHYIGSPRAGMPGQQTGRVPVTRMFGVNDAGNSVCCHVHGFSPYFYVTCPATLKDSHLADFKHALNRALMDDMKSNRERISDAVLAVEVVQRESIYGFHDNQSARFLRLTLALPRLIAAAKRLLGEGKVFVANLGTPVYEAYESNIDFEIRFMVDTHLVGCCWVELPAGSWSVRTHDPQTRCQLEVDVAWNKFRVHEPEGEWARVAPFRILSFDIECAGRKGMKDQLWLGR
;
A
#
# COMPACT_ATOMS: atom_id res chain seq x y z
N MET A 1 35.05 -49.62 -31.28
CA MET A 1 33.64 -49.73 -31.73
C MET A 1 32.78 -49.26 -30.58
N LEU A 2 32.69 -47.95 -30.30
CA LEU A 2 31.86 -46.94 -30.96
C LEU A 2 30.38 -47.34 -31.03
N TYR A 3 29.66 -47.00 -29.96
CA TYR A 3 28.24 -46.68 -29.99
C TYR A 3 28.12 -45.16 -30.10
N THR A 4 27.34 -44.71 -31.07
CA THR A 4 26.93 -43.32 -31.28
C THR A 4 25.95 -42.91 -30.19
N ASP A 5 26.15 -41.73 -29.62
CA ASP A 5 25.06 -41.01 -28.96
C ASP A 5 24.96 -39.59 -29.51
N THR A 6 23.72 -39.22 -29.75
CA THR A 6 23.27 -38.09 -30.55
C THR A 6 23.08 -36.83 -29.70
N ASN A 7 23.55 -35.71 -30.25
CA ASN A 7 22.94 -34.38 -30.10
C ASN A 7 23.06 -33.69 -28.74
N SER A 8 24.29 -33.35 -28.32
CA SER A 8 24.53 -32.28 -27.37
C SER A 8 24.42 -30.91 -28.07
N LYS A 9 23.20 -30.37 -28.19
CA LYS A 9 23.05 -28.93 -28.39
C LYS A 9 23.35 -28.26 -27.05
N GLY A 10 24.61 -27.87 -26.88
CA GLY A 10 24.97 -26.90 -25.85
C GLY A 10 24.15 -25.62 -26.06
N ALA A 11 23.75 -24.99 -24.96
CA ALA A 11 23.12 -23.68 -25.00
C ALA A 11 24.06 -22.73 -25.75
N GLY A 12 23.63 -22.25 -26.92
CA GLY A 12 24.31 -21.18 -27.62
C GLY A 12 24.32 -19.96 -26.72
N VAL A 13 25.47 -19.27 -26.67
CA VAL A 13 25.52 -17.92 -26.13
C VAL A 13 24.80 -17.07 -27.18
N ASP A 14 23.55 -16.71 -26.91
CA ASP A 14 22.75 -15.91 -27.83
C ASP A 14 23.39 -14.54 -28.03
N ASP A 15 23.48 -14.17 -29.31
CA ASP A 15 24.14 -13.00 -29.88
C ASP A 15 23.68 -11.64 -29.30
N GLU A 16 24.45 -10.60 -29.63
CA GLU A 16 24.56 -9.23 -29.10
C GLU A 16 23.28 -8.39 -28.85
N ASP A 17 22.06 -8.89 -29.05
CA ASP A 17 20.82 -8.18 -28.74
C ASP A 17 19.73 -9.17 -28.26
N GLY A 18 19.81 -9.67 -27.01
CA GLY A 18 18.84 -10.60 -26.39
C GLY A 18 17.37 -10.15 -26.32
N GLU A 19 16.96 -9.20 -27.15
CA GLU A 19 15.68 -8.50 -27.23
C GLU A 19 14.50 -9.38 -27.70
N GLY A 20 14.74 -10.58 -28.23
CA GLY A 20 13.67 -11.43 -28.78
C GLY A 20 13.26 -12.63 -27.93
N ALA A 21 14.22 -13.37 -27.37
CA ALA A 21 13.96 -14.70 -26.81
C ALA A 21 13.40 -14.68 -25.37
N TRP A 22 13.64 -13.60 -24.62
CA TRP A 22 13.40 -13.55 -23.17
C TRP A 22 12.35 -12.53 -22.74
N VAL A 23 11.61 -11.90 -23.66
CA VAL A 23 10.53 -10.95 -23.32
C VAL A 23 9.34 -11.71 -22.71
N ARG A 24 8.53 -11.04 -21.87
CA ARG A 24 7.28 -11.65 -21.38
C ARG A 24 6.31 -11.85 -22.55
N PRO A 25 5.47 -12.89 -22.52
CA PRO A 25 4.41 -13.04 -23.53
C PRO A 25 3.53 -11.79 -23.54
N PRO A 26 3.05 -11.33 -24.72
CA PRO A 26 2.19 -10.17 -24.79
C PRO A 26 0.87 -10.43 -24.05
N PRO A 27 0.33 -9.44 -23.32
CA PRO A 27 -0.95 -9.61 -22.64
C PRO A 27 -2.08 -9.77 -23.66
N PRO A 28 -3.08 -10.64 -23.39
CA PRO A 28 -4.27 -10.72 -24.22
C PRO A 28 -5.04 -9.39 -24.18
N PRO A 29 -5.88 -9.09 -25.19
CA PRO A 29 -6.77 -7.94 -25.14
C PRO A 29 -7.63 -7.95 -23.88
N VAL A 30 -7.49 -6.91 -23.06
CA VAL A 30 -8.23 -6.79 -21.80
C VAL A 30 -9.54 -6.05 -22.00
N ALA A 31 -10.64 -6.62 -21.50
CA ALA A 31 -11.96 -5.97 -21.48
C ALA A 31 -12.43 -5.77 -20.02
N PRO A 32 -12.03 -4.67 -19.35
CA PRO A 32 -12.29 -4.49 -17.91
C PRO A 32 -13.76 -4.56 -17.51
N LYS A 33 -14.68 -4.22 -18.42
CA LYS A 33 -16.13 -4.29 -18.18
C LYS A 33 -16.71 -5.71 -18.20
N GLN A 34 -16.00 -6.67 -18.77
CA GLN A 34 -16.52 -8.01 -19.06
C GLN A 34 -15.67 -9.12 -18.41
N GLN A 35 -14.43 -8.81 -18.00
CA GLN A 35 -13.46 -9.80 -17.53
C GLN A 35 -12.90 -9.39 -16.17
N SER A 36 -12.74 -10.40 -15.31
CA SER A 36 -11.92 -10.25 -14.11
C SER A 36 -10.44 -10.28 -14.47
N LEU A 37 -9.62 -9.51 -13.75
CA LEU A 37 -8.17 -9.65 -13.80
C LEU A 37 -7.70 -10.36 -12.53
N ILE A 38 -6.98 -11.46 -12.67
CA ILE A 38 -6.50 -12.28 -11.55
C ILE A 38 -4.97 -12.33 -11.62
N PHE A 39 -4.30 -12.02 -10.51
CA PHE A 39 -2.84 -12.05 -10.44
C PHE A 39 -2.35 -12.37 -9.03
N GLN A 40 -1.18 -13.01 -8.92
CA GLN A 40 -0.51 -13.22 -7.64
C GLN A 40 0.34 -12.00 -7.32
N GLN A 41 0.05 -11.34 -6.20
CA GLN A 41 0.80 -10.18 -5.75
C GLN A 41 2.15 -10.61 -5.17
N ILE A 42 3.19 -9.78 -5.31
CA ILE A 42 4.54 -10.05 -4.76
C ILE A 42 5.07 -8.92 -3.89
N GLU A 43 4.68 -7.68 -4.21
CA GLU A 43 5.21 -6.49 -3.57
C GLU A 43 4.09 -5.46 -3.48
N ILE A 44 4.08 -4.74 -2.36
CA ILE A 44 3.16 -3.66 -2.08
C ILE A 44 3.96 -2.45 -1.63
N ASP A 45 3.60 -1.28 -2.16
CA ASP A 45 4.08 -0.01 -1.66
C ASP A 45 2.94 1.03 -1.69
N HIS A 46 3.22 2.25 -1.24
CA HIS A 46 2.36 3.38 -1.51
C HIS A 46 3.14 4.57 -2.06
N TYR A 47 2.43 5.44 -2.76
CA TYR A 47 2.92 6.75 -3.13
C TYR A 47 1.85 7.81 -2.88
N ILE A 48 2.29 9.06 -2.75
CA ILE A 48 1.36 10.19 -2.61
C ILE A 48 1.03 10.71 -4.00
N GLY A 49 -0.21 10.54 -4.43
CA GLY A 49 -0.69 10.85 -5.78
C GLY A 49 -1.85 11.84 -5.80
N SER A 50 -2.35 12.13 -7.01
CA SER A 50 -3.63 12.84 -7.19
C SER A 50 -4.79 11.83 -7.06
N PRO A 51 -5.94 12.23 -6.49
CA PRO A 51 -7.10 11.37 -6.43
C PRO A 51 -7.64 11.09 -7.84
N ARG A 52 -8.20 9.89 -8.04
CA ARG A 52 -8.80 9.47 -9.30
C ARG A 52 -10.31 9.62 -9.24
N ALA A 53 -10.89 10.29 -10.23
CA ALA A 53 -12.33 10.50 -10.31
C ALA A 53 -13.10 9.17 -10.29
N GLY A 54 -14.18 9.12 -9.50
CA GLY A 54 -15.01 7.92 -9.33
C GLY A 54 -14.47 6.89 -8.33
N MET A 55 -13.29 7.11 -7.74
CA MET A 55 -12.76 6.28 -6.66
C MET A 55 -13.17 6.82 -5.29
N PRO A 56 -13.24 5.96 -4.24
CA PRO A 56 -13.57 6.42 -2.89
C PRO A 56 -12.48 7.29 -2.27
N GLY A 57 -12.78 7.90 -1.13
CA GLY A 57 -11.85 8.75 -0.38
C GLY A 57 -11.88 10.21 -0.82
N GLN A 58 -10.89 10.98 -0.35
CA GLN A 58 -10.79 12.41 -0.63
C GLN A 58 -10.59 12.68 -2.12
N GLN A 59 -11.35 13.64 -2.67
CA GLN A 59 -11.32 14.00 -4.11
C GLN A 59 -10.49 15.27 -4.39
N THR A 60 -9.90 15.86 -3.36
CA THR A 60 -9.10 17.09 -3.42
C THR A 60 -7.71 16.85 -2.84
N GLY A 61 -6.76 17.75 -3.11
CA GLY A 61 -5.40 17.65 -2.59
C GLY A 61 -4.64 16.40 -3.09
N ARG A 62 -3.65 15.96 -2.33
CA ARG A 62 -2.95 14.68 -2.58
C ARG A 62 -3.45 13.60 -1.62
N VAL A 63 -3.44 12.37 -2.09
CA VAL A 63 -3.91 11.19 -1.36
C VAL A 63 -2.89 10.06 -1.45
N PRO A 64 -2.81 9.17 -0.45
CA PRO A 64 -2.05 7.95 -0.57
C PRO A 64 -2.74 6.99 -1.56
N VAL A 65 -1.96 6.41 -2.46
CA VAL A 65 -2.38 5.37 -3.40
C VAL A 65 -1.47 4.18 -3.19
N THR A 66 -2.06 3.01 -2.93
CA THR A 66 -1.32 1.76 -2.76
C THR A 66 -1.05 1.15 -4.13
N ARG A 67 0.16 0.63 -4.38
CA ARG A 67 0.45 -0.17 -5.58
C ARG A 67 0.70 -1.61 -5.18
N MET A 68 0.05 -2.52 -5.88
CA MET A 68 0.32 -3.95 -5.80
C MET A 68 0.99 -4.39 -7.10
N PHE A 69 2.18 -4.95 -6.99
CA PHE A 69 2.89 -5.56 -8.12
C PHE A 69 2.68 -7.07 -8.10
N GLY A 70 2.60 -7.69 -9.27
CA GLY A 70 2.42 -9.12 -9.35
C GLY A 70 2.45 -9.69 -10.76
N VAL A 71 2.08 -10.95 -10.87
CA VAL A 71 2.11 -11.71 -12.12
C VAL A 71 0.83 -12.54 -12.24
N ASN A 72 0.18 -12.51 -13.42
CA ASN A 72 -0.99 -13.37 -13.68
C ASN A 72 -0.59 -14.80 -14.09
N ASP A 73 -1.57 -15.70 -14.16
CA ASP A 73 -1.35 -17.11 -14.57
C ASP A 73 -0.67 -17.24 -15.94
N ALA A 74 -0.86 -16.27 -16.84
CA ALA A 74 -0.24 -16.22 -18.17
C ALA A 74 1.17 -15.59 -18.17
N GLY A 75 1.74 -15.24 -17.02
CA GLY A 75 3.10 -14.68 -16.90
C GLY A 75 3.22 -13.20 -17.27
N ASN A 76 2.12 -12.46 -17.32
CA ASN A 76 2.12 -11.03 -17.57
C ASN A 76 2.37 -10.25 -16.27
N SER A 77 3.23 -9.24 -16.32
CA SER A 77 3.45 -8.36 -15.17
C SER A 77 2.29 -7.38 -14.98
N VAL A 78 1.82 -7.24 -13.74
CA VAL A 78 0.70 -6.40 -13.35
C VAL A 78 1.16 -5.36 -12.33
N CYS A 79 0.78 -4.11 -12.53
CA CYS A 79 0.75 -3.08 -11.50
C CYS A 79 -0.71 -2.65 -11.28
N CYS A 80 -1.20 -2.85 -10.06
CA CYS A 80 -2.55 -2.46 -9.66
C CYS A 80 -2.48 -1.29 -8.68
N HIS A 81 -2.98 -0.13 -9.10
CA HIS A 81 -3.14 1.05 -8.27
C HIS A 81 -4.48 0.98 -7.52
N VAL A 82 -4.41 0.95 -6.20
CA VAL A 82 -5.56 0.83 -5.31
C VAL A 82 -5.85 2.17 -4.64
N HIS A 83 -7.06 2.67 -4.87
CA HIS A 83 -7.45 4.03 -4.49
C HIS A 83 -8.42 4.07 -3.30
N GLY A 84 -8.30 5.13 -2.51
CA GLY A 84 -9.30 5.55 -1.53
C GLY A 84 -9.18 4.92 -0.15
N PHE A 85 -8.06 4.27 0.15
CA PHE A 85 -7.73 3.82 1.49
C PHE A 85 -7.06 4.97 2.26
N SER A 86 -7.54 5.28 3.47
CA SER A 86 -7.04 6.40 4.27
C SER A 86 -6.44 5.91 5.59
N PRO A 87 -5.30 6.48 6.01
CA PRO A 87 -4.63 6.08 7.25
C PRO A 87 -5.48 6.47 8.46
N TYR A 88 -5.45 5.64 9.50
CA TYR A 88 -6.08 5.95 10.77
C TYR A 88 -5.31 5.36 11.95
N PHE A 89 -5.60 5.88 13.13
CA PHE A 89 -5.14 5.32 14.41
C PHE A 89 -6.20 5.54 15.48
N TYR A 90 -5.99 4.98 16.67
CA TYR A 90 -6.94 5.09 17.77
C TYR A 90 -6.36 5.92 18.92
N VAL A 91 -7.24 6.61 19.64
CA VAL A 91 -6.92 7.20 20.94
C VAL A 91 -8.01 6.89 21.97
N THR A 92 -7.68 6.93 23.25
CA THR A 92 -8.69 6.83 24.32
C THR A 92 -9.74 7.93 24.17
N CYS A 93 -11.01 7.61 24.42
CA CYS A 93 -12.07 8.60 24.46
C CYS A 93 -12.29 9.05 25.92
N PRO A 94 -12.01 10.32 26.28
CA PRO A 94 -12.29 10.83 27.63
C PRO A 94 -13.78 10.67 27.98
N ALA A 95 -14.08 10.36 29.24
CA ALA A 95 -15.47 10.20 29.70
C ALA A 95 -16.31 11.49 29.54
N THR A 96 -15.65 12.65 29.56
CA THR A 96 -16.25 13.96 29.31
C THR A 96 -16.62 14.19 27.85
N LEU A 97 -15.98 13.46 26.92
CA LEU A 97 -16.20 13.60 25.48
C LEU A 97 -17.49 12.85 25.08
N LYS A 98 -18.47 13.65 24.65
CA LYS A 98 -19.76 13.22 24.12
C LYS A 98 -19.77 13.38 22.60
N ASP A 99 -20.71 12.72 21.96
CA ASP A 99 -20.83 12.72 20.49
C ASP A 99 -21.05 14.14 19.93
N SER A 100 -21.70 15.02 20.71
CA SER A 100 -21.87 16.44 20.38
C SER A 100 -20.55 17.21 20.23
N HIS A 101 -19.46 16.74 20.83
CA HIS A 101 -18.15 17.38 20.77
C HIS A 101 -17.28 16.88 19.61
N LEU A 102 -17.69 15.85 18.86
CA LEU A 102 -16.86 15.22 17.83
C LEU A 102 -16.53 16.18 16.69
N ALA A 103 -17.48 17.02 16.28
CA ALA A 103 -17.26 18.03 15.25
C ALA A 103 -16.22 19.07 15.70
N ASP A 104 -16.37 19.61 16.90
CA ASP A 104 -15.45 20.58 17.48
C ASP A 104 -14.05 19.98 17.68
N PHE A 105 -13.97 18.73 18.15
CA PHE A 105 -12.71 18.00 18.28
C PHE A 105 -12.04 17.79 16.93
N LYS A 106 -12.77 17.33 15.90
CA LYS A 106 -12.26 17.18 14.53
C LYS A 106 -11.70 18.51 14.03
N HIS A 107 -12.44 19.62 14.20
CA HIS A 107 -12.01 20.94 13.77
C HIS A 107 -10.77 21.43 14.53
N ALA A 108 -10.71 21.23 15.86
CA ALA A 108 -9.57 21.58 16.67
C ALA A 108 -8.30 20.82 16.27
N LEU A 109 -8.40 19.50 16.09
CA LEU A 109 -7.27 18.66 15.65
C LEU A 109 -6.83 19.03 14.24
N ASN A 110 -7.78 19.26 13.33
CA ASN A 110 -7.48 19.69 11.96
C ASN A 110 -6.70 21.00 11.95
N ARG A 111 -7.17 22.01 12.69
CA ARG A 111 -6.47 23.29 12.83
C ARG A 111 -5.07 23.12 13.41
N ALA A 112 -4.93 22.36 14.50
CA ALA A 112 -3.64 22.12 15.12
C ALA A 112 -2.63 21.44 14.17
N LEU A 113 -3.09 20.49 13.36
CA LEU A 113 -2.25 19.84 12.34
C LEU A 113 -1.86 20.79 11.22
N MET A 114 -2.80 21.61 10.74
CA MET A 114 -2.54 22.60 9.69
C MET A 114 -1.57 23.67 10.16
N ASP A 115 -1.66 24.12 11.42
CA ASP A 115 -0.74 25.11 12.02
C ASP A 115 0.66 24.52 12.28
N ASP A 116 0.77 23.23 12.60
CA ASP A 116 2.04 22.53 12.81
C ASP A 116 2.82 22.29 11.50
N MET A 117 2.13 22.31 10.36
CA MET A 117 2.74 22.12 9.05
C MET A 117 3.58 23.33 8.61
N LYS A 118 4.91 23.17 8.63
CA LYS A 118 5.86 24.18 8.09
C LYS A 118 5.68 24.47 6.59
N SER A 119 5.25 23.47 5.81
CA SER A 119 4.97 23.62 4.38
C SER A 119 3.87 22.67 3.94
N ASN A 120 2.91 23.16 3.16
CA ASN A 120 1.80 22.37 2.61
C ASN A 120 2.03 22.02 1.12
N ARG A 121 3.09 21.27 0.83
CA ARG A 121 3.45 20.89 -0.57
C ARG A 121 2.38 20.01 -1.21
N GLU A 122 1.73 19.18 -0.42
CA GLU A 122 0.69 18.24 -0.84
C GLU A 122 -0.71 18.86 -0.96
N ARG A 123 -0.83 20.19 -0.75
CA ARG A 123 -2.08 20.94 -0.87
C ARG A 123 -3.23 20.31 -0.08
N ILE A 124 -2.93 19.88 1.15
CA ILE A 124 -3.90 19.29 2.07
C ILE A 124 -4.89 20.38 2.46
N SER A 125 -6.19 20.15 2.22
CA SER A 125 -7.27 21.03 2.72
C SER A 125 -7.70 20.62 4.13
N ASP A 126 -7.89 19.32 4.31
CA ASP A 126 -8.35 18.70 5.54
C ASP A 126 -7.35 17.63 5.94
N ALA A 127 -6.64 17.85 7.04
CA ALA A 127 -5.72 16.89 7.64
C ALA A 127 -6.47 15.74 8.33
N VAL A 128 -7.64 16.03 8.91
CA VAL A 128 -8.50 15.06 9.63
C VAL A 128 -9.77 14.81 8.83
N LEU A 129 -9.89 13.59 8.28
CA LEU A 129 -11.01 13.19 7.44
C LEU A 129 -12.23 12.79 8.27
N ALA A 130 -12.02 12.02 9.34
CA ALA A 130 -13.10 11.53 10.19
C ALA A 130 -12.64 11.32 11.63
N VAL A 131 -13.58 11.45 12.56
CA VAL A 131 -13.45 11.10 13.97
C VAL A 131 -14.66 10.28 14.34
N GLU A 132 -14.46 9.03 14.74
CA GLU A 132 -15.53 8.08 15.04
C GLU A 132 -15.34 7.53 16.46
N VAL A 133 -16.42 7.47 17.25
CA VAL A 133 -16.39 6.77 18.54
C VAL A 133 -16.58 5.27 18.28
N VAL A 134 -15.66 4.46 18.79
CA VAL A 134 -15.70 3.00 18.66
C VAL A 134 -15.54 2.33 20.02
N GLN A 135 -16.16 1.17 20.21
CA GLN A 135 -15.91 0.31 21.36
C GLN A 135 -14.83 -0.71 21.02
N ARG A 136 -13.74 -0.72 21.80
CA ARG A 136 -12.58 -1.59 21.61
C ARG A 136 -12.00 -1.99 22.97
N GLU A 137 -11.15 -3.00 22.96
CA GLU A 137 -10.40 -3.45 24.13
C GLU A 137 -8.90 -3.30 23.87
N SER A 138 -8.17 -2.85 24.88
CA SER A 138 -6.72 -2.83 24.81
C SER A 138 -6.19 -4.26 24.95
N ILE A 139 -5.27 -4.64 24.06
CA ILE A 139 -4.55 -5.91 24.15
C ILE A 139 -3.62 -5.97 25.37
N TYR A 140 -3.23 -4.81 25.92
CA TYR A 140 -2.27 -4.74 27.02
C TYR A 140 -2.98 -4.83 28.37
N GLY A 141 -2.77 -5.94 29.09
CA GLY A 141 -3.39 -6.18 30.39
C GLY A 141 -4.77 -6.85 30.30
N PHE A 142 -5.19 -7.50 31.38
CA PHE A 142 -6.50 -8.13 31.47
C PHE A 142 -7.51 -7.14 32.05
N HIS A 143 -8.54 -6.82 31.28
CA HIS A 143 -9.58 -5.83 31.65
C HIS A 143 -10.95 -6.47 31.88
N ASP A 144 -10.99 -7.74 32.29
CA ASP A 144 -12.23 -8.46 32.58
C ASP A 144 -13.25 -8.43 31.40
N ASN A 145 -12.72 -8.48 30.16
CA ASN A 145 -13.48 -8.38 28.91
C ASN A 145 -14.41 -7.14 28.86
N GLN A 146 -13.98 -6.02 29.47
CA GLN A 146 -14.72 -4.77 29.42
C GLN A 146 -14.25 -3.89 28.27
N SER A 147 -15.17 -3.63 27.34
CA SER A 147 -14.92 -2.70 26.24
C SER A 147 -14.87 -1.25 26.72
N ALA A 148 -13.88 -0.49 26.22
CA ALA A 148 -13.75 0.93 26.46
C ALA A 148 -14.05 1.74 25.19
N ARG A 149 -14.37 3.02 25.38
CA ARG A 149 -14.58 3.95 24.27
C ARG A 149 -13.24 4.45 23.76
N PHE A 150 -13.04 4.36 22.46
CA PHE A 150 -11.91 4.92 21.73
C PHE A 150 -12.43 5.88 20.65
N LEU A 151 -11.57 6.80 20.23
CA LEU A 151 -11.76 7.58 19.02
C LEU A 151 -10.90 6.99 17.91
N ARG A 152 -11.50 6.64 16.78
CA ARG A 152 -10.81 6.33 15.54
C ARG A 152 -10.60 7.63 14.76
N LEU A 153 -9.35 7.98 14.53
CA LEU A 153 -8.95 9.22 13.86
C LEU A 153 -8.46 8.88 12.46
N THR A 154 -9.25 9.20 11.44
CA THR A 154 -8.87 9.02 10.03
C THR A 154 -8.23 10.29 9.51
N LEU A 155 -7.02 10.19 8.95
CA LEU A 155 -6.21 11.31 8.48
C LEU A 155 -6.02 11.26 6.96
N ALA A 156 -5.63 12.40 6.37
CA ALA A 156 -5.44 12.50 4.93
C ALA A 156 -4.20 11.75 4.43
N LEU A 157 -3.08 11.83 5.16
CA LEU A 157 -1.79 11.26 4.77
C LEU A 157 -1.15 10.48 5.94
N PRO A 158 -0.39 9.39 5.67
CA PRO A 158 0.19 8.57 6.73
C PRO A 158 1.12 9.36 7.66
N ARG A 159 1.91 10.28 7.08
CA ARG A 159 2.83 11.15 7.84
C ARG A 159 2.16 12.01 8.91
N LEU A 160 0.86 12.26 8.80
CA LEU A 160 0.11 13.06 9.78
C LEU A 160 -0.17 12.30 11.08
N ILE A 161 -0.08 10.96 11.11
CA ILE A 161 -0.31 10.17 12.33
C ILE A 161 0.68 10.57 13.43
N ALA A 162 1.98 10.64 13.10
CA ALA A 162 3.02 11.00 14.06
C ALA A 162 2.82 12.43 14.61
N ALA A 163 2.43 13.37 13.75
CA ALA A 163 2.12 14.74 14.16
C ALA A 163 0.87 14.79 15.05
N ALA A 164 -0.21 14.10 14.67
CA ALA A 164 -1.46 14.08 15.42
C ALA A 164 -1.25 13.48 16.82
N LYS A 165 -0.56 12.34 16.91
CA LYS A 165 -0.18 11.71 18.17
C LYS A 165 0.58 12.67 19.09
N ARG A 166 1.60 13.35 18.55
CA ARG A 166 2.40 14.31 19.31
C ARG A 166 1.57 15.49 19.80
N LEU A 167 0.78 16.11 18.94
CA LEU A 167 -0.07 17.27 19.29
C LEU A 167 -1.11 16.92 20.35
N LEU A 168 -1.70 15.73 20.26
CA LEU A 168 -2.64 15.22 21.27
C LEU A 168 -1.93 14.95 22.61
N GLY A 169 -0.75 14.32 22.58
CA GLY A 169 0.04 14.05 23.79
C GLY A 169 0.60 15.29 24.48
N GLU A 170 0.92 16.35 23.72
CA GLU A 170 1.38 17.64 24.23
C GLU A 170 0.23 18.56 24.70
N GLY A 171 -1.03 18.11 24.59
CA GLY A 171 -2.19 18.92 24.97
C GLY A 171 -2.42 20.15 24.08
N LYS A 172 -1.95 20.13 22.83
CA LYS A 172 -2.09 21.26 21.88
C LYS A 172 -3.45 21.32 21.17
N VAL A 173 -4.31 20.33 21.41
CA VAL A 173 -5.65 20.25 20.83
C VAL A 173 -6.68 20.70 21.87
N PHE A 174 -7.04 21.98 21.82
CA PHE A 174 -8.06 22.56 22.70
C PHE A 174 -9.45 22.48 22.07
N VAL A 175 -10.40 21.90 22.80
CA VAL A 175 -11.82 21.85 22.44
C VAL A 175 -12.63 22.66 23.45
N ALA A 176 -13.49 23.55 22.96
CA ALA A 176 -14.36 24.34 23.82
C ALA A 176 -15.21 23.42 24.72
N ASN A 177 -15.36 23.78 25.99
CA ASN A 177 -16.08 23.01 27.02
C ASN A 177 -15.44 21.66 27.44
N LEU A 178 -14.39 21.19 26.78
CA LEU A 178 -13.62 19.99 27.17
C LEU A 178 -12.19 20.30 27.61
N GLY A 179 -11.63 21.42 27.17
CA GLY A 179 -10.23 21.77 27.41
C GLY A 179 -9.29 20.91 26.57
N THR A 180 -8.21 20.46 27.19
CA THR A 180 -7.13 19.65 26.57
C THR A 180 -7.00 18.33 27.34
N PRO A 181 -7.96 17.40 27.20
CA PRO A 181 -7.89 16.13 27.91
C PRO A 181 -6.69 15.31 27.40
N VAL A 182 -6.21 14.40 28.24
CA VAL A 182 -5.10 13.52 27.90
C VAL A 182 -5.62 12.41 26.99
N TYR A 183 -4.97 12.24 25.84
CA TYR A 183 -5.24 11.17 24.89
C TYR A 183 -4.08 10.20 24.88
N GLU A 184 -4.36 8.92 25.07
CA GLU A 184 -3.38 7.86 24.89
C GLU A 184 -3.58 7.24 23.51
N ALA A 185 -2.50 7.13 22.73
CA ALA A 185 -2.57 6.68 21.34
C ALA A 185 -2.24 5.19 21.17
N TYR A 186 -3.09 4.50 20.45
CA TYR A 186 -3.02 3.07 20.14
C TYR A 186 -2.90 2.87 18.64
N GLU A 187 -2.17 1.82 18.24
CA GLU A 187 -1.98 1.46 16.83
C GLU A 187 -1.42 2.61 15.95
N SER A 188 -0.78 3.59 16.58
CA SER A 188 -0.25 4.81 15.93
C SER A 188 1.10 4.63 15.24
N ASN A 189 1.69 3.43 15.35
CA ASN A 189 3.00 3.07 14.81
C ASN A 189 2.91 1.79 13.97
N ILE A 190 1.85 1.69 13.15
CA ILE A 190 1.66 0.62 12.18
C ILE A 190 1.82 1.23 10.80
N ASP A 191 2.67 0.63 9.99
CA ASP A 191 2.95 1.09 8.63
C ASP A 191 1.68 1.05 7.76
N PHE A 192 1.57 1.98 6.82
CA PHE A 192 0.36 2.15 6.02
C PHE A 192 0.03 0.92 5.18
N GLU A 193 1.05 0.29 4.60
CA GLU A 193 0.96 -0.94 3.81
C GLU A 193 0.50 -2.11 4.68
N ILE A 194 1.08 -2.26 5.88
CA ILE A 194 0.69 -3.31 6.82
C ILE A 194 -0.75 -3.13 7.26
N ARG A 195 -1.17 -1.88 7.57
CA ARG A 195 -2.56 -1.57 7.87
C ARG A 195 -3.48 -1.96 6.73
N PHE A 196 -3.14 -1.55 5.51
CA PHE A 196 -3.90 -1.89 4.31
C PHE A 196 -4.02 -3.41 4.14
N MET A 197 -2.93 -4.14 4.35
CA MET A 197 -2.92 -5.60 4.28
C MET A 197 -3.86 -6.24 5.30
N VAL A 198 -3.79 -5.84 6.57
CA VAL A 198 -4.66 -6.37 7.62
C VAL A 198 -6.13 -6.08 7.32
N ASP A 199 -6.47 -4.83 6.98
CA ASP A 199 -7.86 -4.40 6.80
C ASP A 199 -8.51 -4.99 5.53
N THR A 200 -7.71 -5.33 4.52
CA THR A 200 -8.19 -5.96 3.27
C THR A 200 -8.00 -7.47 3.25
N HIS A 201 -7.50 -8.06 4.34
CA HIS A 201 -7.11 -9.47 4.43
C HIS A 201 -6.04 -9.89 3.39
N LEU A 202 -5.28 -8.94 2.85
CA LEU A 202 -4.23 -9.20 1.88
C LEU A 202 -3.00 -9.79 2.59
N VAL A 203 -2.79 -11.08 2.41
CA VAL A 203 -1.59 -11.77 2.92
C VAL A 203 -0.45 -11.76 1.89
N GLY A 204 0.76 -12.10 2.32
CA GLY A 204 1.92 -12.20 1.43
C GLY A 204 1.69 -13.24 0.33
N CYS A 205 2.08 -12.90 -0.90
CA CYS A 205 2.01 -13.80 -2.07
C CYS A 205 0.64 -14.41 -2.39
N CYS A 206 -0.46 -13.79 -1.95
CA CYS A 206 -1.80 -14.28 -2.27
C CYS A 206 -2.25 -13.88 -3.68
N TRP A 207 -3.32 -14.53 -4.13
CA TRP A 207 -3.99 -14.19 -5.36
C TRP A 207 -5.02 -13.08 -5.13
N VAL A 208 -4.98 -12.09 -6.00
CA VAL A 208 -5.91 -10.96 -6.02
C VAL A 208 -6.74 -11.02 -7.29
N GLU A 209 -8.05 -10.90 -7.13
CA GLU A 209 -8.99 -10.78 -8.24
C GLU A 209 -9.57 -9.35 -8.27
N LEU A 210 -9.57 -8.76 -9.46
CA LEU A 210 -10.29 -7.54 -9.79
C LEU A 210 -11.54 -7.94 -10.60
N PRO A 211 -12.75 -7.96 -10.00
CA PRO A 211 -13.97 -8.36 -10.70
C PRO A 211 -14.29 -7.51 -11.93
N ALA A 212 -14.96 -8.08 -12.92
CA ALA A 212 -15.44 -7.35 -14.09
C ALA A 212 -16.23 -6.08 -13.70
N GLY A 213 -15.91 -4.96 -14.34
CA GLY A 213 -16.50 -3.64 -14.11
C GLY A 213 -15.96 -2.90 -12.89
N SER A 214 -15.09 -3.51 -12.08
CA SER A 214 -14.57 -2.89 -10.85
C SER A 214 -13.24 -2.16 -11.03
N TRP A 215 -12.56 -2.40 -12.15
CA TRP A 215 -11.23 -1.87 -12.46
C TRP A 215 -11.19 -1.21 -13.84
N SER A 216 -10.15 -0.43 -14.09
CA SER A 216 -9.90 0.24 -15.38
C SER A 216 -8.42 0.15 -15.75
N VAL A 217 -8.11 0.09 -17.04
CA VAL A 217 -6.73 0.15 -17.53
C VAL A 217 -6.24 1.60 -17.50
N ARG A 218 -5.00 1.81 -17.09
CA ARG A 218 -4.33 3.11 -17.17
C ARG A 218 -3.72 3.28 -18.55
N THR A 219 -4.43 3.97 -19.44
CA THR A 219 -3.98 4.25 -20.81
C THR A 219 -3.20 5.57 -20.94
N HIS A 220 -3.46 6.51 -20.03
CA HIS A 220 -2.82 7.83 -20.02
C HIS A 220 -1.85 7.90 -18.85
N ASP A 221 -0.59 8.23 -19.11
CA ASP A 221 0.48 8.38 -18.12
C ASP A 221 0.76 7.09 -17.30
N PRO A 222 1.20 5.99 -17.94
CA PRO A 222 1.69 4.82 -17.22
C PRO A 222 2.91 5.21 -16.37
N GLN A 223 2.88 4.85 -15.10
CA GLN A 223 3.95 5.20 -14.15
C GLN A 223 4.93 4.04 -13.94
N THR A 224 4.65 2.90 -14.54
CA THR A 224 5.43 1.66 -14.38
C THR A 224 5.82 1.06 -15.72
N ARG A 225 6.67 0.04 -15.67
CA ARG A 225 7.07 -0.77 -16.85
C ARG A 225 6.31 -2.11 -16.91
N CYS A 226 5.23 -2.26 -16.15
CA CYS A 226 4.40 -3.46 -16.18
C CYS A 226 3.60 -3.53 -17.48
N GLN A 227 3.29 -4.74 -17.93
CA GLN A 227 2.50 -4.94 -19.15
C GLN A 227 1.04 -4.54 -18.94
N LEU A 228 0.51 -4.78 -17.74
CA LEU A 228 -0.84 -4.41 -17.34
C LEU A 228 -0.75 -3.40 -16.18
N GLU A 229 -1.09 -2.14 -16.44
CA GLU A 229 -1.22 -1.11 -15.41
C GLU A 229 -2.70 -0.75 -15.25
N VAL A 230 -3.24 -0.96 -14.06
CA VAL A 230 -4.68 -0.90 -13.80
C VAL A 230 -4.99 -0.13 -12.53
N ASP A 231 -6.23 0.31 -12.40
CA ASP A 231 -6.74 1.06 -11.26
C ASP A 231 -8.03 0.44 -10.72
N VAL A 232 -8.09 0.30 -9.39
CA VAL A 232 -9.25 -0.26 -8.67
C VAL A 232 -9.49 0.51 -7.37
N ALA A 233 -10.72 0.51 -6.88
CA ALA A 233 -11.03 1.01 -5.54
C ALA A 233 -10.65 -0.03 -4.47
N TRP A 234 -10.19 0.41 -3.29
CA TRP A 234 -9.75 -0.48 -2.22
C TRP A 234 -10.81 -1.47 -1.73
N ASN A 235 -12.09 -1.14 -1.87
CA ASN A 235 -13.22 -1.97 -1.45
C ASN A 235 -13.86 -2.75 -2.62
N LYS A 236 -13.16 -2.90 -3.75
CA LYS A 236 -13.68 -3.50 -4.98
C LYS A 236 -12.86 -4.66 -5.54
N PHE A 237 -11.71 -4.97 -4.96
CA PHE A 237 -10.97 -6.20 -5.26
C PHE A 237 -11.31 -7.31 -4.27
N ARG A 238 -10.94 -8.55 -4.61
CA ARG A 238 -11.09 -9.73 -3.77
C ARG A 238 -9.73 -10.34 -3.52
N VAL A 239 -9.49 -10.73 -2.27
CA VAL A 239 -8.32 -11.50 -1.88
C VAL A 239 -8.74 -12.95 -1.74
N HIS A 240 -7.97 -13.85 -2.34
CA HIS A 240 -8.16 -15.28 -2.19
C HIS A 240 -7.15 -15.84 -1.20
N GLU A 241 -7.64 -16.55 -0.19
CA GLU A 241 -6.78 -17.27 0.75
C GLU A 241 -5.96 -18.33 0.01
N PRO A 242 -4.68 -18.56 0.38
CA PRO A 242 -3.77 -19.43 -0.36
C PRO A 242 -4.03 -20.92 -0.10
N GLU A 243 -5.27 -21.36 -0.34
CA GLU A 243 -5.75 -22.72 -0.14
C GLU A 243 -6.37 -23.29 -1.42
N GLY A 244 -6.40 -24.61 -1.57
CA GLY A 244 -7.02 -25.28 -2.72
C GLY A 244 -6.44 -24.80 -4.05
N GLU A 245 -7.30 -24.30 -4.95
CA GLU A 245 -6.86 -23.78 -6.26
C GLU A 245 -5.98 -22.53 -6.16
N TRP A 246 -6.09 -21.77 -5.07
CA TRP A 246 -5.36 -20.53 -4.82
C TRP A 246 -4.01 -20.73 -4.13
N ALA A 247 -3.66 -21.98 -3.80
CA ALA A 247 -2.32 -22.35 -3.34
C ALA A 247 -1.28 -22.40 -4.48
N ARG A 248 -1.72 -22.30 -5.73
CA ARG A 248 -0.82 -22.30 -6.90
C ARG A 248 0.09 -21.08 -6.93
N VAL A 249 1.20 -21.18 -7.65
CA VAL A 249 2.21 -20.12 -7.78
C VAL A 249 2.26 -19.65 -9.23
N ALA A 250 2.22 -18.33 -9.43
CA ALA A 250 2.39 -17.70 -10.73
C ALA A 250 3.80 -17.95 -11.29
N PRO A 251 4.00 -17.91 -12.61
CA PRO A 251 5.31 -18.15 -13.22
C PRO A 251 6.25 -16.94 -13.03
N PHE A 252 6.82 -16.83 -11.82
CA PHE A 252 7.80 -15.81 -11.49
C PHE A 252 9.10 -15.99 -12.29
N ARG A 253 9.76 -14.87 -12.61
CA ARG A 253 11.09 -14.86 -13.21
C ARG A 253 12.12 -14.63 -12.12
N ILE A 254 13.03 -15.58 -11.95
CA ILE A 254 14.10 -15.54 -10.96
C ILE A 254 15.40 -15.24 -11.71
N LEU A 255 16.10 -14.17 -11.33
CA LEU A 255 17.42 -13.82 -11.85
C LEU A 255 18.45 -13.99 -10.74
N SER A 256 19.47 -14.80 -11.00
CA SER A 256 20.67 -14.89 -10.17
C SER A 256 21.85 -14.48 -11.04
N PHE A 257 22.71 -13.60 -10.53
CA PHE A 257 23.89 -13.12 -11.24
C PHE A 257 25.05 -12.98 -10.26
N ASP A 258 26.26 -13.05 -10.80
CA ASP A 258 27.52 -12.89 -10.08
C ASP A 258 28.36 -11.84 -10.81
N ILE A 259 29.14 -11.05 -10.06
CA ILE A 259 29.96 -9.98 -10.61
C ILE A 259 31.42 -10.23 -10.29
N GLU A 260 32.28 -9.99 -11.27
CA GLU A 260 33.73 -10.13 -11.11
C GLU A 260 34.42 -8.80 -11.39
N CYS A 261 35.43 -8.50 -10.57
CA CYS A 261 36.17 -7.25 -10.63
C CYS A 261 37.68 -7.52 -10.76
N ALA A 262 38.37 -6.74 -11.58
CA ALA A 262 39.82 -6.84 -11.71
C ALA A 262 40.52 -5.92 -10.70
N GLY A 263 40.91 -6.50 -9.56
CA GLY A 263 41.60 -5.82 -8.48
C GLY A 263 43.09 -5.57 -8.65
N ARG A 264 43.62 -4.59 -7.91
CA ARG A 264 45.07 -4.43 -7.74
C ARG A 264 45.58 -5.37 -6.65
N LYS A 265 46.71 -6.04 -6.90
CA LYS A 265 47.32 -7.00 -5.97
C LYS A 265 47.51 -6.38 -4.58
N GLY A 266 46.94 -7.01 -3.56
CA GLY A 266 47.08 -6.60 -2.15
C GLY A 266 46.13 -5.48 -1.69
N MET A 267 45.25 -4.99 -2.57
CA MET A 267 44.21 -4.03 -2.22
C MET A 267 42.83 -4.67 -2.34
N LYS A 268 41.92 -4.35 -1.42
CA LYS A 268 40.50 -4.68 -1.61
C LYS A 268 39.94 -3.84 -2.77
N ASP A 269 39.12 -4.46 -3.59
CA ASP A 269 38.44 -3.79 -4.69
C ASP A 269 37.57 -2.66 -4.16
N GLN A 270 37.77 -1.47 -4.70
CA GLN A 270 36.91 -0.31 -4.43
C GLN A 270 35.92 -0.18 -5.57
N LEU A 271 34.75 -0.78 -5.38
CA LEU A 271 33.59 -0.54 -6.23
C LEU A 271 33.05 0.87 -5.93
N TRP A 272 33.34 1.82 -6.83
CA TRP A 272 32.69 3.13 -6.81
C TRP A 272 31.32 3.00 -7.47
N LEU A 273 30.29 2.73 -6.67
CA LEU A 273 28.90 2.96 -7.10
C LEU A 273 28.67 4.48 -7.07
N GLY A 274 28.73 5.10 -8.26
CA GLY A 274 28.36 6.50 -8.43
C GLY A 274 26.96 6.76 -7.89
N ARG A 275 26.80 7.83 -7.12
CA ARG A 275 25.50 8.30 -6.63
C ARG A 275 24.69 8.97 -7.74
#